data_AF-A0A7S2SJ51-F1
#
_entry.id   AF-A0A7S2SJ51-F1
#
_cell.length_a   1.000
_cell.length_b   1.000
_cell.length_c   1.000
_cell.angle_alpha   90.00
_cell.angle_beta   90.00
_cell.angle_gamma   90.00
#
_symmetry.space_group_name_H-M   'P 1'
#
loop_
_entity.id
_entity.type
_entity.pdbx_description
1 polymer ?
#
loop_
_entity_poly.entity_id
_entity_poly.type
_entity_poly.pdbx_seq_one_letter_code
_entity_poly.pdbx_strand_id
1 'polypeptide(L)'
;MFIHCLKSVAVWRDSAQTHVPPDAADKMPSWVYNFVCAFFCHGFGGTHFRDWAVAKPPGIFTNPDLPKTWALAFALVYFSPFDVVFQLINTPGTVTSLCVTSFEAIDSATTICGSVEKGRTLFPKSPLAPFVVALFGGVGGSVFRYFERKFGRGWTDHEIEWYAPSEVFGRTVVYTCVYMYLSRAYGISKARLWVTYFHVVYSLVLRG
;
A
#
# COMPACT_ATOMS: atom_id res chain seq x y z
N MET A 1 6.07 -8.16 -4.80
CA MET A 1 6.70 -6.91 -5.31
C MET A 1 6.20 -6.47 -6.69
N PHE A 2 6.47 -7.14 -7.81
CA PHE A 2 6.03 -6.60 -9.13
C PHE A 2 4.50 -6.49 -9.30
N ILE A 3 3.75 -7.49 -8.84
CA ILE A 3 2.27 -7.45 -8.83
C ILE A 3 1.75 -6.26 -8.00
N HIS A 4 2.38 -5.99 -6.87
CA HIS A 4 2.10 -4.82 -6.03
C HIS A 4 2.38 -3.50 -6.72
N CYS A 5 3.48 -3.39 -7.47
CA CYS A 5 3.72 -2.22 -8.30
C CYS A 5 2.60 -2.05 -9.34
N LEU A 6 2.21 -3.12 -10.05
CA LEU A 6 1.14 -3.07 -11.05
C LEU A 6 -0.19 -2.63 -10.45
N LYS A 7 -0.65 -3.28 -9.36
CA LYS A 7 -1.92 -2.92 -8.74
C LYS A 7 -1.90 -1.52 -8.17
N SER A 8 -0.82 -1.12 -7.52
CA SER A 8 -0.69 0.23 -6.94
C SER A 8 -0.77 1.33 -7.98
N VAL A 9 -0.12 1.15 -9.14
CA VAL A 9 -0.23 2.10 -10.26
C VAL A 9 -1.65 2.10 -10.83
N ALA A 10 -2.28 0.93 -10.99
CA ALA A 10 -3.66 0.84 -11.49
C ALA A 10 -4.66 1.52 -10.54
N VAL A 11 -4.54 1.31 -9.23
CA VAL A 11 -5.37 1.98 -8.22
C VAL A 11 -5.14 3.49 -8.22
N TRP A 12 -3.88 3.94 -8.34
CA TRP A 12 -3.60 5.36 -8.47
C TRP A 12 -4.24 5.96 -9.72
N ARG A 13 -4.09 5.31 -10.87
CA ARG A 13 -4.65 5.80 -12.14
C ARG A 13 -6.17 5.94 -12.04
N ASP A 14 -6.84 4.92 -11.50
CA ASP A 14 -8.28 4.93 -11.27
C ASP A 14 -8.70 6.07 -10.32
N SER A 15 -8.00 6.21 -9.18
CA SER A 15 -8.24 7.31 -8.23
C SER A 15 -7.98 8.70 -8.85
N ALA A 16 -6.92 8.82 -9.65
CA ALA A 16 -6.52 10.08 -10.27
C ALA A 16 -7.51 10.51 -11.36
N GLN A 17 -8.14 9.57 -12.07
CA GLN A 17 -9.16 9.82 -13.09
C GLN A 17 -10.54 10.11 -12.50
N THR A 18 -10.92 9.40 -11.43
CA THR A 18 -12.25 9.55 -10.79
C THR A 18 -12.42 10.83 -10.00
N HIS A 19 -11.33 11.37 -9.44
CA HIS A 19 -11.38 12.52 -8.54
C HIS A 19 -10.87 13.81 -9.20
N VAL A 20 -10.89 13.97 -10.53
CA VAL A 20 -10.53 15.26 -11.16
C VAL A 20 -11.73 16.21 -11.05
N PRO A 21 -11.61 17.38 -10.38
CA PRO A 21 -12.64 18.41 -10.43
C PRO A 21 -12.95 18.77 -11.89
N PRO A 22 -14.22 18.99 -12.27
CA PRO A 22 -14.61 19.30 -13.65
C PRO A 22 -13.87 20.52 -14.24
N ASP A 23 -13.47 21.46 -13.38
CA ASP A 23 -12.74 22.69 -13.68
C ASP A 23 -11.20 22.52 -13.73
N ALA A 24 -10.69 21.32 -13.41
CA ALA A 24 -9.25 21.02 -13.39
C ALA A 24 -8.78 20.16 -14.57
N ALA A 25 -9.62 19.91 -15.58
CA ALA A 25 -9.29 19.10 -16.75
C ALA A 25 -8.04 19.62 -17.50
N ASP A 26 -7.85 20.94 -17.55
CA ASP A 26 -6.69 21.58 -18.19
C ASP A 26 -5.41 21.52 -17.33
N LYS A 27 -5.50 21.03 -16.09
CA LYS A 27 -4.39 20.90 -15.14
C LYS A 27 -4.05 19.43 -14.88
N MET A 28 -4.20 18.57 -15.89
CA MET A 28 -3.79 17.18 -15.74
C MET A 28 -2.31 17.12 -15.33
N PRO A 29 -1.99 16.51 -14.18
CA PRO A 29 -0.62 16.45 -13.71
C PRO A 29 0.25 15.68 -14.70
N SER A 30 1.52 16.08 -14.82
CA SER A 30 2.48 15.43 -15.71
C SER A 30 2.60 13.92 -15.40
N TRP A 31 3.03 13.12 -16.37
CA TRP A 31 3.26 11.70 -16.14
C TRP A 31 4.28 11.47 -15.00
N VAL A 32 5.26 12.36 -14.83
CA VAL A 32 6.24 12.32 -13.73
C VAL A 32 5.55 12.50 -12.37
N TYR A 33 4.60 13.45 -12.28
CA TYR A 33 3.81 13.62 -11.07
C TYR A 33 3.02 12.35 -10.74
N ASN A 34 2.36 11.76 -11.74
CA ASN A 34 1.62 10.50 -11.55
C ASN A 34 2.55 9.36 -11.13
N PHE A 35 3.74 9.28 -11.70
CA PHE A 35 4.75 8.28 -11.36
C PHE A 35 5.18 8.37 -9.89
N VAL A 36 5.50 9.57 -9.41
CA VAL A 36 5.97 9.82 -8.04
C VAL A 36 4.81 9.68 -7.05
N CYS A 37 3.66 10.28 -7.34
CA CYS A 37 2.52 10.24 -6.43
C CYS A 37 1.94 8.83 -6.34
N ALA A 38 1.85 8.06 -7.43
CA ALA A 38 1.47 6.64 -7.36
C ALA A 38 2.40 5.85 -6.42
N PHE A 39 3.71 6.13 -6.47
CA PHE A 39 4.71 5.43 -5.67
C PHE A 39 4.48 5.67 -4.18
N PHE A 40 4.35 6.93 -3.77
CA PHE A 40 4.18 7.27 -2.36
C PHE A 40 2.75 7.08 -1.86
N CYS A 41 1.73 7.31 -2.68
CA CYS A 41 0.35 7.24 -2.24
C CYS A 41 -0.17 5.80 -2.16
N HIS A 42 0.15 4.94 -3.13
CA HIS A 42 -0.45 3.59 -3.21
C HIS A 42 0.56 2.44 -3.20
N GLY A 43 1.79 2.66 -3.67
CA GLY A 43 2.83 1.63 -3.62
C GLY A 43 3.49 1.55 -2.24
N PHE A 44 4.54 2.34 -2.05
CA PHE A 44 5.51 2.16 -0.97
C PHE A 44 5.48 3.25 0.10
N GLY A 45 4.48 4.13 0.13
CA GLY A 45 4.37 5.18 1.16
C GLY A 45 4.41 4.64 2.59
N GLY A 46 3.68 3.55 2.84
CA GLY A 46 3.66 2.90 4.15
C GLY A 46 5.05 2.49 4.64
N THR A 47 5.81 1.79 3.79
CA THR A 47 7.15 1.31 4.14
C THR A 47 8.15 2.46 4.30
N HIS A 48 8.07 3.50 3.46
CA HIS A 48 8.95 4.67 3.53
C HIS A 48 8.67 5.51 4.77
N PHE A 49 7.40 5.78 5.06
CA PHE A 49 6.98 6.54 6.24
C PHE A 49 7.39 5.83 7.53
N ARG A 50 7.17 4.51 7.61
CA ARG A 50 7.67 3.67 8.70
C ARG A 50 9.19 3.79 8.85
N ASP A 51 9.93 3.70 7.76
CA ASP A 51 11.39 3.70 7.79
C ASP A 51 11.95 5.06 8.24
N TRP A 52 11.35 6.16 7.78
CA TRP A 52 11.65 7.51 8.29
C TRP A 52 11.36 7.64 9.78
N ALA A 53 10.22 7.14 10.25
CA ALA A 53 9.84 7.22 11.66
C ALA A 53 10.81 6.48 12.60
N VAL A 54 11.54 5.48 12.09
CA VAL A 54 12.57 4.75 12.85
C VAL A 54 14.01 5.14 12.44
N ALA A 55 14.16 6.30 11.77
CA ALA A 55 15.44 6.83 11.31
C ALA A 55 16.26 5.83 10.47
N LYS A 56 15.60 5.09 9.58
CA LYS A 56 16.23 4.19 8.61
C LYS A 56 16.15 4.77 7.19
N PRO A 57 17.15 4.50 6.34
CA PRO A 57 17.07 4.88 4.94
C PRO A 57 15.86 4.18 4.30
N PRO A 58 15.07 4.90 3.46
CA PRO A 58 13.92 4.30 2.80
C PRO A 58 14.29 3.19 1.82
N GLY A 59 13.35 2.26 1.64
CA GLY A 59 13.51 1.09 0.79
C GLY A 59 13.99 1.38 -0.63
N ILE A 60 13.54 2.48 -1.25
CA ILE A 60 13.92 2.89 -2.61
C ILE A 60 15.44 3.07 -2.80
N PHE A 61 16.16 3.46 -1.76
CA PHE A 61 17.62 3.63 -1.81
C PHE A 61 18.38 2.34 -1.50
N THR A 62 17.71 1.37 -0.90
CA THR A 62 18.33 0.12 -0.45
C THR A 62 18.13 -1.04 -1.43
N ASN A 63 17.13 -0.98 -2.30
CA ASN A 63 16.81 -2.04 -3.26
C ASN A 63 16.89 -1.50 -4.70
N PRO A 64 17.95 -1.84 -5.47
CA PRO A 64 18.14 -1.34 -6.84
C PRO A 64 17.09 -1.85 -7.83
N ASP A 65 16.37 -2.91 -7.51
CA ASP A 65 15.34 -3.49 -8.40
C ASP A 65 13.96 -2.88 -8.16
N LEU A 66 13.76 -2.21 -7.02
CA LEU A 66 12.50 -1.54 -6.72
C LEU A 66 12.18 -0.42 -7.72
N PRO A 67 13.09 0.53 -8.03
CA PRO A 67 12.83 1.53 -9.07
C PRO A 67 12.56 0.94 -10.45
N LYS A 68 13.28 -0.13 -10.82
CA LYS A 68 13.12 -0.80 -12.13
C LYS A 68 11.76 -1.46 -12.26
N THR A 69 11.35 -2.23 -11.25
CA THR A 69 10.05 -2.92 -11.22
C THR A 69 8.90 -1.93 -11.14
N TRP A 70 9.07 -0.83 -10.39
CA TRP A 70 8.11 0.26 -10.36
C TRP A 70 7.95 0.94 -11.72
N ALA A 71 9.07 1.27 -12.38
CA ALA A 71 9.03 1.92 -13.69
C ALA A 71 8.41 1.03 -14.77
N LEU A 72 8.73 -0.27 -14.76
CA LEU A 72 8.11 -1.23 -15.66
C LEU A 72 6.60 -1.34 -15.42
N ALA A 73 6.17 -1.45 -14.15
CA ALA A 73 4.76 -1.51 -13.82
C ALA A 73 4.02 -0.23 -14.25
N PHE A 74 4.63 0.93 -14.03
CA PHE A 74 4.08 2.21 -14.47
C PHE A 74 3.91 2.25 -15.99
N ALA A 75 4.94 1.85 -16.74
CA ALA A 75 4.91 1.84 -18.19
C ALA A 75 3.85 0.88 -18.74
N LEU A 76 3.72 -0.31 -18.17
CA LEU A 76 2.70 -1.27 -18.58
C LEU A 76 1.28 -0.77 -18.30
N VAL A 77 1.05 -0.16 -17.14
CA VAL A 77 -0.29 0.33 -16.80
C VAL A 77 -0.68 1.57 -17.62
N TYR A 78 0.25 2.49 -17.91
CA TYR A 78 -0.09 3.74 -18.62
C TYR A 78 0.07 3.66 -20.15
N PHE A 79 0.98 2.82 -20.65
CA PHE A 79 1.37 2.83 -22.07
C PHE A 79 1.15 1.49 -22.77
N SER A 80 0.49 0.51 -22.13
CA SER A 80 0.12 -0.72 -22.83
C SER A 80 -0.89 -0.42 -23.96
N PRO A 81 -0.76 -1.08 -25.12
CA PRO A 81 -1.68 -0.88 -26.23
C PRO A 81 -3.10 -1.27 -25.83
N PHE A 82 -4.07 -0.46 -26.26
CA PHE A 82 -5.49 -0.64 -25.94
C PHE A 82 -5.82 -0.68 -24.45
N ASP A 83 -4.92 -0.18 -23.60
CA ASP A 83 -5.08 -0.16 -22.15
C ASP A 83 -5.27 -1.55 -21.52
N VAL A 84 -4.78 -2.59 -22.20
CA VAL A 84 -5.09 -3.99 -21.87
C VAL A 84 -4.63 -4.37 -20.46
N VAL A 85 -3.48 -3.88 -19.99
CA VAL A 85 -2.96 -4.22 -18.66
C VAL A 85 -3.84 -3.62 -17.57
N PHE A 86 -4.23 -2.36 -17.71
CA PHE A 86 -5.11 -1.68 -16.76
C PHE A 86 -6.47 -2.37 -16.71
N GLN A 87 -7.06 -2.66 -17.88
CA GLN A 87 -8.35 -3.36 -17.97
C GLN A 87 -8.29 -4.75 -17.33
N LEU A 88 -7.26 -5.56 -17.59
CA LEU A 88 -7.13 -6.90 -17.02
C LEU A 88 -6.99 -6.88 -15.47
N ILE A 89 -6.34 -5.86 -14.91
CA ILE A 89 -6.15 -5.72 -13.46
C ILE A 89 -7.42 -5.20 -12.76
N ASN A 90 -8.19 -4.34 -13.43
CA ASN A 90 -9.34 -3.68 -12.84
C ASN A 90 -10.69 -4.30 -13.20
N THR A 91 -10.76 -5.22 -14.18
CA THR A 91 -12.00 -5.96 -14.48
C THR A 91 -12.26 -7.00 -13.39
N PRO A 92 -13.33 -6.86 -12.59
CA PRO A 92 -13.66 -7.79 -11.52
C PRO A 92 -13.95 -9.20 -12.05
N GLY A 93 -13.69 -10.22 -11.23
CA GLY A 93 -13.98 -11.63 -11.56
C GLY A 93 -13.07 -12.28 -12.62
N THR A 94 -12.20 -11.53 -13.30
CA THR A 94 -11.20 -12.15 -14.21
C THR A 94 -10.14 -12.91 -13.43
N VAL A 95 -9.60 -13.99 -14.03
CA VAL A 95 -8.51 -14.77 -13.42
C VAL A 95 -7.32 -13.88 -13.05
N THR A 96 -6.97 -12.93 -13.92
CA THR A 96 -5.90 -11.96 -13.66
C THR A 96 -6.20 -11.10 -12.44
N SER A 97 -7.40 -10.52 -12.34
CA SER A 97 -7.80 -9.70 -11.19
C SER A 97 -7.81 -10.49 -9.88
N LEU A 98 -8.28 -11.74 -9.88
CA LEU A 98 -8.26 -12.62 -8.71
C LEU A 98 -6.83 -12.97 -8.27
N CYS A 99 -5.95 -13.28 -9.23
CA CYS A 99 -4.53 -13.52 -8.96
C CYS A 99 -3.87 -12.29 -8.36
N VAL A 100 -4.04 -11.12 -8.99
CA VAL A 100 -3.49 -9.85 -8.50
C VAL A 100 -3.99 -9.55 -7.09
N THR A 101 -5.29 -9.68 -6.84
CA THR A 101 -5.90 -9.46 -5.52
C THR A 101 -5.32 -10.42 -4.47
N SER A 102 -5.10 -11.68 -4.82
CA SER A 102 -4.48 -12.66 -3.92
C SER A 102 -3.05 -12.28 -3.56
N PHE A 103 -2.22 -11.92 -4.55
CA PHE A 103 -0.84 -11.51 -4.31
C PHE A 103 -0.75 -10.20 -3.51
N GLU A 104 -1.67 -9.25 -3.74
CA GLU A 104 -1.77 -8.04 -2.93
C GLU A 104 -2.14 -8.33 -1.48
N ALA A 105 -3.10 -9.23 -1.25
CA ALA A 105 -3.45 -9.64 0.10
C ALA A 105 -2.25 -10.29 0.80
N ILE A 106 -1.47 -11.11 0.10
CA ILE A 106 -0.23 -11.70 0.64
C ILE A 106 0.78 -10.61 0.99
N ASP A 107 1.06 -9.69 0.06
CA ASP A 107 2.04 -8.61 0.25
C ASP A 107 1.64 -7.66 1.40
N SER A 108 0.36 -7.29 1.47
CA SER A 108 -0.18 -6.43 2.53
C SER A 108 -0.09 -7.09 3.92
N ALA A 109 -0.51 -8.36 4.04
CA ALA A 109 -0.45 -9.09 5.31
C ALA A 109 1.01 -9.29 5.77
N THR A 110 1.89 -9.69 4.86
CA THR A 110 3.31 -9.91 5.18
C THR A 110 4.04 -8.61 5.50
N THR A 111 3.67 -7.48 4.88
CA THR A 111 4.21 -6.15 5.21
C THR A 111 3.87 -5.72 6.64
N ILE A 112 2.64 -5.97 7.10
CA ILE A 112 2.25 -5.68 8.50
C ILE A 112 3.06 -6.55 9.45
N CYS A 113 3.15 -7.86 9.20
CA CYS A 113 3.93 -8.79 10.03
C CYS A 113 5.41 -8.41 10.09
N GLY A 114 6.00 -8.09 8.94
CA GLY A 114 7.40 -7.64 8.83
C GLY A 114 7.65 -6.31 9.55
N SER A 115 6.66 -5.41 9.59
CA SER A 115 6.78 -4.16 10.34
C SER A 115 6.78 -4.38 11.85
N VAL A 116 5.94 -5.29 12.35
CA VAL A 116 5.96 -5.71 13.77
C VAL A 116 7.32 -6.29 14.13
N GLU A 117 7.84 -7.20 13.32
CA GLU A 117 9.15 -7.81 13.57
C GLU A 117 10.29 -6.80 13.53
N LYS A 118 10.26 -5.89 12.55
CA LYS A 118 11.22 -4.79 12.48
C LYS A 118 11.21 -3.96 13.77
N GLY A 119 10.03 -3.63 14.30
CA GLY A 119 9.92 -2.92 15.57
C GLY A 119 10.45 -3.72 16.76
N ARG A 120 10.24 -5.04 16.80
CA ARG A 120 10.82 -5.94 17.83
C ARG A 120 12.34 -5.96 17.76
N THR A 121 12.91 -6.04 16.56
CA THR A 121 14.37 -6.06 16.36
C THR A 121 15.01 -4.73 16.73
N LEU A 122 14.42 -3.61 16.32
CA LEU A 122 14.97 -2.27 16.59
C LEU A 122 14.80 -1.84 18.04
N PHE A 123 13.72 -2.24 18.70
CA PHE A 123 13.36 -1.78 20.04
C PHE A 123 12.95 -2.94 20.96
N PRO A 124 13.85 -3.90 21.25
CA PRO A 124 13.51 -5.14 21.95
C PRO A 124 12.99 -4.94 23.38
N LYS A 125 13.29 -3.80 24.00
CA LYS A 125 12.84 -3.44 25.36
C LYS A 125 11.48 -2.75 25.40
N SER A 126 10.96 -2.31 24.24
CA SER A 126 9.70 -1.56 24.17
C SER A 126 8.57 -2.45 23.64
N PRO A 127 7.60 -2.85 24.48
CA PRO A 127 6.50 -3.71 24.05
C PRO A 127 5.55 -3.01 23.04
N LEU A 128 5.50 -1.68 23.06
CA LEU A 128 4.64 -0.88 22.17
C LEU A 128 5.31 -0.52 20.84
N ALA A 129 6.64 -0.52 20.76
CA ALA A 129 7.34 -0.16 19.52
C ALA A 129 6.95 -1.02 18.29
N PRO A 130 6.79 -2.36 18.40
CA PRO A 130 6.30 -3.19 17.29
C PRO A 130 4.94 -2.74 16.74
N PHE A 131 4.04 -2.33 17.64
CA PHE A 131 2.72 -1.86 17.29
C PHE A 131 2.79 -0.52 16.55
N VAL A 132 3.52 0.45 17.10
CA VAL A 132 3.70 1.78 16.50
C VAL A 132 4.37 1.70 15.12
N VAL A 133 5.40 0.87 14.98
CA VAL A 133 6.09 0.67 13.68
C VAL A 133 5.15 0.05 12.64
N ALA A 134 4.31 -0.90 13.03
CA ALA A 134 3.30 -1.47 12.13
C ALA A 134 2.23 -0.45 11.73
N LEU A 135 1.77 0.39 12.67
CA LEU A 135 0.82 1.47 12.38
C LEU A 135 1.37 2.49 11.38
N PHE A 136 2.63 2.92 11.52
CA PHE A 136 3.24 3.81 10.54
C PHE A 136 3.29 3.16 9.14
N GLY A 137 3.48 1.84 9.08
CA GLY A 137 3.36 1.07 7.85
C GLY A 137 1.98 1.14 7.20
N GLY A 138 0.90 1.11 7.99
CA GLY A 138 -0.48 1.19 7.47
C GLY A 138 -0.93 2.62 7.13
N VAL A 139 -0.45 3.61 7.88
CA VAL A 139 -0.89 5.02 7.74
C VAL A 139 -0.07 5.78 6.69
N GLY A 140 1.17 5.38 6.41
CA GLY A 140 2.07 6.18 5.56
C GLY A 140 1.51 6.56 4.19
N GLY A 141 0.84 5.64 3.49
CA GLY A 141 0.22 5.95 2.20
C GLY A 141 -0.86 7.05 2.29
N SER A 142 -1.64 7.07 3.38
CA SER A 142 -2.65 8.11 3.61
C SER A 142 -2.02 9.48 3.88
N VAL A 143 -0.87 9.53 4.59
CA VAL A 143 -0.08 10.75 4.80
C VAL A 143 0.33 11.37 3.48
N PHE A 144 0.86 10.58 2.56
CA PHE A 144 1.22 11.08 1.24
C PHE A 144 0.01 11.51 0.41
N ARG A 145 -1.11 10.78 0.48
CA ARG A 145 -2.37 11.20 -0.19
C ARG A 145 -2.86 12.54 0.35
N TYR A 146 -2.78 12.77 1.65
CA TYR A 146 -3.12 14.09 2.21
C TYR A 146 -2.22 15.20 1.67
N PHE A 147 -0.89 14.98 1.63
CA PHE A 147 0.04 15.96 1.08
C PHE A 147 -0.20 16.21 -0.42
N GLU A 148 -0.42 15.16 -1.19
CA GLU A 148 -0.72 15.23 -2.63
C GLU A 148 -2.00 16.02 -2.90
N ARG A 149 -3.09 15.72 -2.18
CA ARG A 149 -4.37 16.40 -2.35
C ARG A 149 -4.29 17.86 -1.94
N LYS A 150 -3.71 18.13 -0.77
CA LYS A 150 -3.66 19.49 -0.21
C LYS A 150 -2.69 20.41 -0.94
N PHE A 151 -1.45 19.95 -1.17
CA PHE A 151 -0.39 20.80 -1.74
C PHE A 151 -0.21 20.59 -3.24
N GLY A 152 -0.48 19.39 -3.75
CA GLY A 152 -0.38 19.09 -5.18
C GLY A 152 -1.62 19.53 -5.95
N ARG A 153 -2.82 19.25 -5.43
CA ARG A 153 -4.09 19.58 -6.11
C ARG A 153 -4.83 20.79 -5.52
N GLY A 154 -4.43 21.29 -4.35
CA GLY A 154 -5.09 22.42 -3.70
C GLY A 154 -6.45 22.08 -3.09
N TRP A 155 -6.74 20.79 -2.84
CA TRP A 155 -8.02 20.39 -2.27
C TRP A 155 -8.10 20.73 -0.78
N THR A 156 -9.14 21.45 -0.40
CA THR A 156 -9.35 21.93 0.98
C THR A 156 -10.40 21.12 1.74
N ASP A 157 -11.34 20.48 1.03
CA ASP A 157 -12.58 19.95 1.62
C ASP A 157 -12.60 18.42 1.72
N HIS A 158 -11.44 17.78 1.86
CA HIS A 158 -11.36 16.32 2.03
C HIS A 158 -11.08 15.91 3.46
N GLU A 159 -11.88 14.94 3.92
CA GLU A 159 -11.63 14.25 5.18
C GLU A 159 -10.28 13.55 5.16
N ILE A 160 -9.55 13.73 6.26
CA ILE A 160 -8.25 13.13 6.43
C ILE A 160 -8.45 11.65 6.79
N GLU A 161 -7.90 10.74 6.01
CA GLU A 161 -8.15 9.29 6.12
C GLU A 161 -7.65 8.64 7.43
N TRP A 162 -6.81 9.33 8.21
CA TRP A 162 -6.43 8.90 9.57
C TRP A 162 -7.31 9.50 10.67
N TYR A 163 -8.12 10.51 10.36
CA TYR A 163 -9.14 11.05 11.26
C TYR A 163 -10.46 10.28 11.13
N ALA A 164 -10.85 9.93 9.90
CA ALA A 164 -11.94 9.00 9.61
C ALA A 164 -11.32 7.63 9.23
N PRO A 165 -11.16 6.69 10.19
CA PRO A 165 -10.36 5.50 9.99
C PRO A 165 -10.87 4.67 8.81
N SER A 166 -10.08 4.64 7.74
CA SER A 166 -10.35 3.77 6.59
C SER A 166 -10.36 2.29 6.97
N GLU A 167 -10.99 1.45 6.15
CA GLU A 167 -10.94 0.00 6.30
C GLU A 167 -9.49 -0.52 6.37
N VAL A 168 -8.57 0.14 5.65
CA VAL A 168 -7.13 -0.18 5.67
C VAL A 168 -6.54 0.06 7.05
N PHE A 169 -6.85 1.20 7.69
CA PHE A 169 -6.37 1.51 9.04
C PHE A 169 -6.89 0.50 10.06
N GLY A 170 -8.20 0.24 10.06
CA GLY A 170 -8.81 -0.75 10.95
C GLY A 170 -8.17 -2.13 10.78
N ARG A 171 -7.95 -2.56 9.53
CA ARG A 171 -7.25 -3.81 9.21
C ARG A 171 -5.82 -3.83 9.75
N THR A 172 -5.05 -2.75 9.59
CA THR A 172 -3.68 -2.67 10.14
C THR A 172 -3.68 -2.85 11.65
N VAL A 173 -4.58 -2.17 12.38
CA VAL A 173 -4.69 -2.31 13.85
C VAL A 173 -5.00 -3.76 14.22
N VAL A 174 -6.05 -4.34 13.64
CA VAL A 174 -6.49 -5.71 13.96
C VAL A 174 -5.39 -6.72 13.65
N TYR A 175 -4.80 -6.68 12.45
CA TYR A 175 -3.77 -7.63 12.04
C TYR A 175 -2.49 -7.48 12.86
N THR A 176 -2.14 -6.27 13.26
CA THR A 176 -1.01 -6.03 14.17
C THR A 176 -1.24 -6.70 15.51
N CYS A 177 -2.40 -6.48 16.14
CA CYS A 177 -2.76 -7.09 17.42
C CYS A 177 -2.78 -8.62 17.34
N VAL A 178 -3.49 -9.16 16.34
CA VAL A 178 -3.60 -10.60 16.11
C VAL A 178 -2.23 -11.22 15.86
N TYR A 179 -1.41 -10.62 14.99
CA TYR A 179 -0.07 -11.11 14.72
C TYR A 179 0.83 -11.07 15.95
N MET A 180 0.79 -9.98 16.73
CA MET A 180 1.58 -9.86 17.96
C MET A 180 1.25 -10.96 18.98
N TYR A 181 -0.05 -11.26 19.15
CA TYR A 181 -0.51 -12.34 20.02
C TYR A 181 -0.11 -13.72 19.49
N LEU A 182 -0.45 -14.03 18.23
CA LEU A 182 -0.21 -15.34 17.62
C LEU A 182 1.28 -15.67 17.52
N SER A 183 2.11 -14.68 17.17
CA SER A 183 3.56 -14.90 17.04
C SER A 183 4.22 -15.21 18.38
N ARG A 184 3.65 -14.74 19.50
CA ARG A 184 4.09 -15.08 20.85
C ARG A 184 3.60 -16.46 21.29
N ALA A 185 2.36 -16.82 20.96
CA ALA A 185 1.76 -18.09 21.38
C ALA A 185 2.19 -19.30 20.53
N TYR A 186 2.35 -19.12 19.22
CA TYR A 186 2.53 -20.21 18.25
C TYR A 186 3.79 -20.09 17.38
N GLY A 187 4.55 -19.00 17.55
CA GLY A 187 5.75 -18.70 16.77
C GLY A 187 5.48 -17.89 15.50
N ILE A 188 6.54 -17.24 14.99
CA ILE A 188 6.51 -16.29 13.87
C ILE A 188 5.95 -16.91 12.58
N SER A 189 6.45 -18.08 12.18
CA SER A 189 6.08 -18.70 10.89
C SER A 189 4.60 -19.05 10.82
N LYS A 190 4.04 -19.63 11.89
CA LYS A 190 2.62 -20.00 11.95
C LYS A 190 1.72 -18.77 11.98
N ALA A 191 2.09 -17.77 12.78
CA ALA A 191 1.35 -16.52 12.87
C ALA A 191 1.29 -15.78 11.53
N ARG A 192 2.42 -15.70 10.79
CA ARG A 192 2.46 -15.11 9.44
C ARG A 192 1.53 -15.85 8.48
N LEU A 193 1.58 -17.18 8.49
CA LEU A 193 0.75 -18.01 7.62
C LEU A 193 -0.74 -17.79 7.91
N TRP A 194 -1.16 -17.79 9.17
CA TRP A 194 -2.57 -17.62 9.56
C TRP A 194 -3.12 -16.25 9.19
N VAL A 195 -2.39 -15.17 9.50
CA VAL A 195 -2.81 -13.80 9.14
C VAL A 195 -2.89 -13.64 7.62
N THR A 196 -1.90 -14.17 6.89
CA THR A 196 -1.87 -14.12 5.43
C THR A 196 -3.03 -14.90 4.81
N TYR A 197 -3.23 -16.15 5.24
CA TYR A 197 -4.32 -17.00 4.74
C TYR A 197 -5.68 -16.36 4.99
N PHE A 198 -5.93 -15.89 6.22
CA PHE A 198 -7.16 -15.19 6.56
C PHE A 198 -7.38 -13.97 5.67
N HIS A 199 -6.35 -13.15 5.44
CA HIS A 199 -6.49 -11.95 4.62
C HIS A 199 -6.76 -12.27 3.15
N VAL A 200 -6.13 -13.31 2.59
CA VAL A 200 -6.39 -13.76 1.22
C VAL A 200 -7.83 -14.24 1.07
N VAL A 201 -8.31 -15.09 1.97
CA VAL A 201 -9.70 -15.58 1.95
C VAL A 201 -10.69 -14.41 2.09
N TYR A 202 -10.47 -13.52 3.06
CA TYR A 202 -11.29 -12.32 3.23
C TYR A 202 -11.33 -11.46 1.95
N SER A 203 -10.17 -11.24 1.31
CA SER A 203 -10.08 -10.40 0.11
C SER A 203 -10.75 -11.04 -1.10
N LEU A 204 -10.72 -12.36 -1.22
CA LEU A 204 -11.38 -13.07 -2.33
C LEU A 204 -12.89 -13.21 -2.13
N VAL A 205 -13.36 -13.42 -0.89
CA VAL A 205 -14.78 -13.68 -0.61
C VAL A 205 -15.60 -12.40 -0.51
N LEU A 206 -15.03 -11.34 0.07
CA LEU A 206 -15.78 -10.10 0.32
C LEU A 206 -15.53 -9.00 -0.72
N ARG A 207 -14.50 -9.14 -1.57
CA ARG A 207 -14.15 -8.13 -2.59
C ARG A 207 -13.98 -8.69 -4.01
N GLY A 208 -14.04 -10.02 -4.19
CA GLY A 208 -14.03 -10.68 -5.50
C GLY A 208 -15.43 -10.77 -6.06
#